data_AF-A0A5D3DX08-F1
#
_entry.id   AF-A0A5D3DX08-F1
#
_cell.length_a   1.000
_cell.length_b   1.000
_cell.length_c   1.000
_cell.angle_alpha   90.00
_cell.angle_beta   90.00
_cell.angle_gamma   90.00
#
_symmetry.space_group_name_H-M   'P 1'
#
loop_
_entity.id
_entity.type
_entity.pdbx_description
1 polymer ?
#
loop_
_entity_poly.entity_id
_entity_poly.type
_entity_poly.pdbx_seq_one_letter_code
_entity_poly.pdbx_strand_id
1 'polypeptide(L)' 'MIAEWPARVLANDNHVHTKFFRILREMPELTSLDRAILQRHLLSHMDDLRGFILMLEDEREGFCRVLLRDMMG' A
#
# COMPACT_ATOMS: atom_id res chain seq x y z
N MET A 1 -23.69 22.02 -12.94
CA MET A 1 -23.42 20.58 -12.69
C MET A 1 -22.11 20.49 -11.93
N ILE A 2 -22.17 20.46 -10.60
CA ILE A 2 -20.98 20.14 -9.79
C ILE A 2 -20.77 18.65 -10.03
N ALA A 3 -19.71 18.27 -10.72
CA ALA A 3 -19.43 16.88 -11.01
C ALA A 3 -19.32 16.12 -9.67
N GLU A 4 -20.18 15.13 -9.42
CA GLU A 4 -20.01 14.21 -8.28
C GLU A 4 -18.76 13.33 -8.41
N TRP A 5 -18.17 13.31 -9.62
CA TRP A 5 -17.04 12.46 -9.99
C TRP A 5 -15.76 12.69 -9.15
N PRO A 6 -15.28 13.93 -8.92
CA PRO A 6 -14.04 14.16 -8.17
C PRO A 6 -14.16 13.70 -6.72
N ALA A 7 -15.32 13.90 -6.08
CA ALA A 7 -15.56 13.50 -4.70
C ALA A 7 -15.54 11.98 -4.53
N ARG A 8 -16.09 11.22 -5.50
CA ARG A 8 -16.09 9.76 -5.47
C ARG A 8 -14.70 9.16 -5.68
N VAL A 9 -13.91 9.74 -6.60
CA VAL A 9 -12.52 9.31 -6.83
C VAL A 9 -11.69 9.54 -5.57
N LEU A 10 -11.78 10.72 -4.97
CA LEU A 10 -11.05 11.06 -3.74
C LEU A 10 -11.42 10.15 -2.56
N ALA A 11 -12.71 9.86 -2.38
CA ALA A 11 -13.19 8.95 -1.32
C ALA A 11 -12.67 7.52 -1.52
N ASN A 12 -12.63 7.05 -2.77
CA ASN A 12 -12.09 5.74 -3.11
C ASN A 12 -10.57 5.68 -2.85
N ASP A 13 -9.84 6.74 -3.18
CA ASP A 13 -8.40 6.81 -2.94
C ASP A 13 -8.10 6.84 -1.43
N ASN A 14 -8.84 7.62 -0.63
CA ASN A 14 -8.73 7.59 0.83
C ASN A 14 -9.01 6.20 1.42
N HIS A 15 -9.94 5.44 0.84
CA HIS A 15 -10.22 4.07 1.25
C HIS A 15 -9.07 3.11 0.94
N VAL A 16 -8.46 3.25 -0.24
CA VAL A 16 -7.24 2.52 -0.64
C VAL A 16 -6.11 2.80 0.36
N HIS A 17 -5.83 4.06 0.67
CA HIS A 17 -4.83 4.42 1.67
C HIS A 17 -5.12 3.80 3.04
N THR A 18 -6.37 3.89 3.51
CA THR A 18 -6.77 3.33 4.81
C THR A 18 -6.56 1.82 4.88
N LYS A 19 -6.97 1.10 3.83
CA LYS A 19 -6.75 -0.35 3.73
C LYS A 19 -5.26 -0.70 3.71
N PHE A 20 -4.47 0.04 2.95
CA PHE A 20 -3.04 -0.16 2.88
C PHE A 20 -2.35 -0.03 4.25
N PHE A 21 -2.61 1.06 4.98
CA PHE A 21 -2.04 1.26 6.31
C PHE A 21 -2.49 0.17 7.30
N ARG A 22 -3.73 -0.31 7.19
CA ARG A 22 -4.23 -1.41 8.00
C ARG A 22 -3.48 -2.71 7.71
N ILE A 23 -3.33 -3.08 6.44
CA ILE A 23 -2.60 -4.29 6.02
C ILE A 23 -1.15 -4.22 6.52
N LEU A 24 -0.44 -3.12 6.27
CA LEU A 24 0.92 -2.95 6.76
C LEU A 24 1.02 -3.01 8.29
N ARG A 25 -0.02 -2.56 9.01
CA ARG A 25 -0.07 -2.66 10.47
C ARG A 25 -0.21 -4.12 10.93
N GLU A 26 -1.01 -4.91 10.24
CA GLU A 26 -1.36 -6.28 10.59
C GLU A 26 -0.25 -7.29 10.26
N MET A 27 0.67 -6.97 9.34
CA MET A 27 1.82 -7.84 9.01
C MET A 27 2.87 -7.85 10.14
N PRO A 28 3.02 -8.94 10.92
CA PRO A 28 3.91 -8.95 12.09
C PRO A 28 5.39 -9.07 11.71
N GLU A 29 5.70 -9.64 10.54
CA GLU A 29 7.06 -9.87 10.03
C GLU A 29 7.81 -8.57 9.67
N LEU A 30 7.09 -7.45 9.50
CA LEU A 30 7.67 -6.17 9.12
C LEU A 30 8.07 -5.35 10.35
N THR A 31 9.33 -4.91 10.39
CA THR A 31 9.79 -3.95 11.39
C THR A 31 9.19 -2.56 11.16
N SER A 32 9.34 -1.66 12.13
CA SER A 32 8.93 -0.25 11.97
C SER A 32 9.65 0.42 10.78
N LEU A 33 10.92 0.08 10.56
CA LEU A 33 11.71 0.59 9.44
C LEU A 33 11.18 0.05 8.10
N ASP A 34 10.93 -1.25 8.00
CA ASP A 34 10.39 -1.87 6.79
C ASP A 34 9.05 -1.24 6.39
N ARG A 35 8.17 -1.03 7.38
CA ARG A 35 6.87 -0.36 7.17
C ARG A 35 7.05 1.05 6.64
N ALA A 36 8.01 1.82 7.17
CA ALA A 36 8.28 3.18 6.70
C ALA A 36 8.83 3.21 5.26
N ILE A 37 9.70 2.26 4.91
CA ILE A 37 10.26 2.11 3.56
C ILE A 37 9.14 1.76 2.57
N LEU A 38 8.35 0.74 2.88
CA LEU A 38 7.23 0.30 2.04
C LEU A 38 6.17 1.38 1.87
N GLN A 39 5.85 2.11 2.94
CA GLN A 39 4.96 3.28 2.87
C GLN A 39 5.50 4.31 1.89
N ARG A 40 6.76 4.72 2.04
CA ARG A 40 7.36 5.73 1.16
C ARG A 40 7.33 5.32 -0.31
N HIS A 41 7.57 4.04 -0.60
CA HIS A 41 7.60 3.55 -1.98
C HIS A 41 6.19 3.42 -2.57
N LEU A 42 5.30 2.68 -1.90
CA LEU A 42 3.98 2.36 -2.45
C LEU A 42 3.03 3.55 -2.41
N LEU A 43 3.18 4.49 -1.46
CA LEU A 43 2.39 5.73 -1.44
C LEU A 43 2.75 6.68 -2.60
N SER A 44 3.85 6.46 -3.31
CA SER A 44 4.24 7.30 -4.44
C SER A 44 3.35 7.10 -5.67
N HIS A 45 2.70 5.93 -5.78
CA HIS A 45 1.89 5.58 -6.93
C HIS A 45 0.60 4.83 -6.54
N MET A 46 -0.55 5.41 -6.90
CA MET A 46 -1.86 4.85 -6.53
C MET A 46 -2.12 3.46 -7.12
N ASP A 47 -1.57 3.15 -8.29
CA ASP A 47 -1.74 1.84 -8.90
C ASP A 47 -0.95 0.75 -8.16
N ASP A 48 0.22 1.09 -7.61
CA ASP A 48 1.02 0.16 -6.79
C ASP A 48 0.31 -0.16 -5.47
N LEU A 49 -0.30 0.85 -4.84
CA LEU A 49 -1.18 0.68 -3.68
C LEU A 49 -2.36 -0.26 -3.96
N ARG A 50 -3.03 -0.06 -5.10
CA ARG A 50 -4.17 -0.89 -5.51
C ARG A 50 -3.71 -2.32 -5.78
N GLY A 51 -2.60 -2.50 -6.48
CA GLY A 51 -1.98 -3.81 -6.71
C GLY A 51 -1.67 -4.52 -5.40
N PHE A 52 -1.03 -3.83 -4.46
CA PHE A 52 -0.70 -4.38 -3.14
C PHE A 52 -1.94 -4.79 -2.34
N ILE A 53 -3.00 -3.99 -2.34
CA ILE A 53 -4.26 -4.32 -1.65
C ILE A 53 -4.94 -5.53 -2.28
N LEU A 54 -4.79 -5.75 -3.59
CA LEU A 54 -5.42 -6.87 -4.30
C LEU A 54 -4.65 -8.19 -4.14
N MET A 55 -3.34 -8.16 -3.87
CA MET A 55 -2.54 -9.37 -3.61
C MET A 55 -3.11 -10.18 -2.43
N LEU A 56 -2.94 -11.51 -2.47
CA LEU A 56 -3.27 -12.38 -1.34
C LEU A 56 -2.27 -12.18 -0.19
N GLU A 57 -2.65 -12.55 1.03
CA GLU A 57 -1.82 -12.30 2.22
C GLU A 57 -0.45 -13.00 2.16
N ASP A 58 -0.43 -14.23 1.64
CA ASP A 58 0.78 -15.03 1.40
C ASP A 58 1.66 -14.44 0.30
N GLU A 59 1.06 -13.90 -0.77
CA GLU A 59 1.79 -13.22 -1.85
C GLU A 59 2.42 -11.91 -1.35
N ARG A 60 1.71 -11.16 -0.51
CA ARG A 60 2.19 -9.86 0.01
C ARG A 60 3.47 -9.99 0.82
N GLU A 61 3.61 -11.04 1.61
CA GLU A 61 4.85 -11.24 2.39
C GLU A 61 6.05 -11.42 1.47
N GLY A 62 5.92 -12.29 0.45
CA GLY A 62 6.95 -12.50 -0.56
C GLY A 62 7.29 -11.23 -1.32
N PHE A 63 6.26 -10.49 -1.75
CA PHE A 63 6.41 -9.20 -2.42
C PHE A 63 7.17 -8.18 -1.56
N CYS A 64 6.76 -7.99 -0.29
CA CYS A 64 7.44 -7.10 0.65
C CYS A 64 8.91 -7.48 0.83
N ARG A 65 9.23 -8.77 0.97
CA ARG A 65 10.62 -9.25 1.13
C ARG A 65 11.49 -8.93 -0.10
N VAL A 66 10.97 -9.13 -1.31
CA VAL A 66 11.70 -8.80 -2.55
C VAL A 66 11.89 -7.30 -2.67
N LEU A 67 10.79 -6.54 -2.49
CA LEU A 67 10.79 -5.10 -2.62
C LEU A 67 11.73 -4.41 -1.61
N LEU A 68 11.76 -4.90 -0.37
CA LEU A 68 12.69 -4.41 0.65
C LEU A 68 14.15 -4.72 0.33
N ARG A 69 14.45 -5.89 -0.26
CA ARG A 69 15.81 -6.22 -0.72
C ARG A 69 16.27 -5.28 -1.82
N ASP A 70 15.39 -4.96 -2.78
CA ASP A 70 15.74 -4.08 -3.89
C ASP A 70 16.00 -2.63 -3.44
N MET A 71 15.42 -2.19 -2.32
CA MET A 71 15.63 -0.85 -1.77
C MET A 71 16.81 -0.75 -0.79
N MET A 72 17.17 -1.85 -0.14
CA MET A 72 18.23 -1.90 0.88
C MET A 72 19.55 -2.48 0.36
N GLY A 73 19.55 -3.11 -0.83
CA GLY A 73 20.74 -3.59 -1.54
C GLY A 73 21.35 -2.53 -2.43
#